data_AF-A0A914K5S9-F1
#
_entry.id   AF-A0A914K5S9-F1
#
_cell.length_a   1.000
_cell.length_b   1.000
_cell.length_c   1.000
_cell.angle_alpha   90.00
_cell.angle_beta   90.00
_cell.angle_gamma   90.00
#
_symmetry.space_group_name_H-M   'P 1'
#
loop_
_entity.id
_entity.type
_entity.pdbx_description
1 polymer ?
#
loop_
_entity_poly.entity_id
_entity_poly.type
_entity_poly.pdbx_seq_one_letter_code
_entity_poly.pdbx_strand_id
1 'polypeptide(L)'
;MCRKLVDVASFSNFNTVAIKHIDLDWEVNFDKEFINGAAFVHFDVLKPTTQIVLDSRELSIHHIFLNDDKEVQFVMNKRGVLGEELVITIPSLN
;
A
#
# COMPACT_ATOMS: atom_id res chain seq x y z
N MET A 1 -13.51 27.68 -2.78
CA MET A 1 -13.27 26.62 -1.78
C MET A 1 -12.78 25.39 -2.52
N CYS A 2 -11.58 24.89 -2.23
CA CYS A 2 -11.07 23.68 -2.88
C CYS A 2 -11.81 22.47 -2.28
N ARG A 3 -12.58 21.74 -3.09
CA ARG A 3 -13.21 20.49 -2.67
C ARG A 3 -12.08 19.53 -2.30
N LYS A 4 -12.07 19.07 -1.05
CA LYS A 4 -11.23 17.93 -0.64
C LYS A 4 -11.67 16.75 -1.51
N LEU A 5 -10.80 16.31 -2.43
CA LEU A 5 -11.09 15.17 -3.28
C LEU A 5 -11.09 13.93 -2.38
N VAL A 6 -12.28 13.45 -2.04
CA VAL A 6 -12.50 12.25 -1.24
C VAL A 6 -13.05 11.21 -2.19
N ASP A 7 -12.29 10.13 -2.38
CA ASP A 7 -12.78 8.92 -2.99
C ASP A 7 -13.38 8.06 -1.88
N VAL A 8 -14.68 7.79 -1.97
CA VAL A 8 -15.41 6.98 -0.96
C VAL A 8 -15.18 5.48 -1.14
N ALA A 9 -14.58 5.07 -2.27
CA ALA A 9 -14.30 3.67 -2.60
C ALA A 9 -12.87 3.25 -2.26
N SER A 10 -12.02 4.17 -1.80
CA SER A 10 -10.63 3.91 -1.43
C SER A 10 -10.38 4.27 0.04
N PHE A 11 -9.61 3.43 0.74
CA PHE A 11 -9.09 3.72 2.07
C PHE A 11 -7.69 4.31 2.04
N SER A 12 -7.06 4.36 0.86
CA SER A 12 -5.69 4.85 0.74
C SER A 12 -5.56 6.32 1.14
N ASN A 13 -4.41 6.68 1.71
CA ASN A 13 -4.12 8.06 2.11
C ASN A 13 -3.48 8.87 0.97
N PHE A 14 -4.04 8.77 -0.24
CA PHE A 14 -3.52 9.37 -1.48
C PHE A 14 -3.37 10.91 -1.45
N ASN A 15 -4.05 11.59 -0.52
CA ASN A 15 -3.93 13.03 -0.28
C ASN A 15 -2.72 13.43 0.62
N THR A 16 -2.00 12.44 1.14
CA THR A 16 -0.85 12.55 2.04
C THR A 16 0.38 11.90 1.44
N VAL A 17 0.21 10.77 0.74
CA VAL A 17 1.28 10.05 0.05
C VAL A 17 0.87 9.85 -1.41
N ALA A 18 1.71 10.28 -2.34
CA ALA A 18 1.44 10.19 -3.77
C ALA A 18 2.37 9.15 -4.42
N ILE A 19 1.77 8.09 -4.95
CA ILE A 19 2.51 7.08 -5.74
C ILE A 19 2.98 7.72 -7.05
N LYS A 20 4.25 7.51 -7.39
CA LYS A 20 4.88 7.98 -8.61
C LYS A 20 5.08 6.88 -9.62
N HIS A 21 5.44 5.70 -9.13
CA HIS A 21 5.80 4.57 -9.97
C HIS A 21 5.58 3.26 -9.21
N ILE A 22 5.29 2.20 -9.95
CA ILE A 22 5.14 0.85 -9.41
C ILE A 22 5.91 -0.10 -10.32
N ASP A 23 6.89 -0.80 -9.76
CA ASP A 23 7.57 -1.92 -10.42
C ASP A 23 7.00 -3.22 -9.89
N LEU A 24 6.69 -4.14 -10.79
CA LEU A 24 6.11 -5.45 -10.46
C LEU A 24 7.08 -6.53 -10.90
N ASP A 25 7.59 -7.30 -9.95
CA ASP A 25 8.42 -8.47 -10.19
C ASP A 25 7.64 -9.70 -9.74
N TRP A 26 6.92 -10.31 -10.67
CA TRP A 26 5.94 -11.35 -10.39
C TRP A 26 6.19 -12.62 -11.20
N GLU A 27 5.95 -13.74 -10.55
CA GLU A 27 5.87 -15.06 -11.15
C GLU A 27 4.42 -15.56 -11.13
N VAL A 28 3.95 -16.02 -12.28
CA VAL A 28 2.60 -16.60 -12.43
C VAL A 28 2.69 -18.11 -12.27
N ASN A 29 2.02 -18.64 -11.26
CA ASN A 29 1.92 -20.08 -11.04
C ASN A 29 0.55 -20.58 -11.51
N PHE A 30 0.50 -21.18 -12.70
CA PHE A 30 -0.74 -21.71 -13.27
C PHE A 30 -1.24 -22.97 -12.56
N ASP A 31 -0.34 -23.80 -12.03
CA ASP A 31 -0.72 -25.04 -11.33
C ASP A 31 -1.46 -24.76 -10.02
N LYS A 32 -1.10 -23.66 -9.36
CA LYS A 32 -1.65 -23.25 -8.07
C LYS A 32 -2.58 -22.04 -8.17
N GLU A 33 -2.83 -21.55 -9.39
CA GLU A 33 -3.73 -20.44 -9.70
C GLU A 33 -3.46 -19.15 -8.89
N PHE A 34 -2.19 -18.81 -8.67
CA PHE A 34 -1.82 -17.55 -8.01
C PHE A 34 -0.65 -16.82 -8.67
N ILE A 35 -0.56 -15.53 -8.38
CA ILE A 35 0.58 -14.68 -8.70
C ILE A 35 1.34 -14.43 -7.41
N ASN A 36 2.67 -14.62 -7.43
CA ASN A 36 3.53 -14.31 -6.31
C ASN A 36 4.69 -13.42 -6.76
N GLY A 37 5.31 -12.72 -5.81
CA GLY A 37 6.46 -11.88 -6.08
C GLY A 37 6.43 -10.60 -5.26
N ALA A 38 7.05 -9.54 -5.78
CA ALA A 38 7.18 -8.26 -5.12
C ALA A 38 6.56 -7.13 -5.94
N ALA A 39 6.05 -6.11 -5.23
CA ALA A 39 5.66 -4.84 -5.80
C ALA A 39 6.49 -3.74 -5.13
N PHE A 40 7.29 -3.02 -5.92
CA PHE A 40 8.09 -1.90 -5.46
C PHE A 40 7.32 -0.60 -5.75
N VAL A 41 6.89 0.08 -4.70
CA VAL A 41 6.07 1.28 -4.80
C VAL A 41 6.94 2.49 -4.50
N HIS A 42 7.17 3.32 -5.52
CA HIS A 42 7.85 4.61 -5.37
C HIS A 42 6.83 5.68 -5.08
N PHE A 43 7.04 6.46 -4.02
CA PHE A 43 6.08 7.47 -3.58
C PHE A 43 6.77 8.73 -3.05
N ASP A 44 6.03 9.83 -3.12
CA ASP A 44 6.38 11.08 -2.44
C ASP A 44 5.47 11.29 -1.24
N VAL A 45 6.04 11.80 -0.15
CA VAL A 45 5.28 12.26 1.01
C VAL A 45 4.89 13.72 0.77
N LEU A 46 3.60 13.97 0.62
CA LEU A 46 3.07 15.33 0.40
C LEU A 46 2.84 16.08 1.71
N LYS A 47 2.64 15.34 2.81
CA LYS A 47 2.42 15.86 4.17
C LYS A 47 3.05 14.91 5.19
N PRO A 48 3.62 15.42 6.29
CA PRO A 48 4.20 14.58 7.34
C PRO A 48 3.27 13.46 7.78
N THR A 49 3.77 12.23 7.80
CA THR A 49 3.00 11.03 8.18
C THR A 49 3.91 9.95 8.75
N THR A 50 3.34 9.11 9.61
CA THR A 50 3.96 7.89 10.15
C THR A 50 3.32 6.62 9.58
N GLN A 51 2.44 6.80 8.59
CA GLN A 51 1.70 5.70 7.98
C GLN A 51 1.52 5.89 6.47
N ILE A 52 1.58 4.77 5.76
CA ILE A 52 1.14 4.64 4.37
C ILE A 52 -0.06 3.70 4.40
N VAL A 53 -1.14 4.11 3.76
CA VAL A 53 -2.36 3.30 3.66
C VAL A 53 -2.61 2.97 2.21
N LEU A 54 -2.69 1.68 1.90
CA LEU A 54 -2.94 1.16 0.56
C LEU A 54 -4.23 0.33 0.56
N ASP A 55 -4.92 0.31 -0.57
CA ASP A 55 -6.03 -0.62 -0.77
C ASP A 55 -5.48 -2.01 -1.11
N SER A 56 -6.11 -3.03 -0.57
CA SER A 56 -5.79 -4.43 -0.84
C SER A 56 -7.06 -5.26 -0.92
N ARG A 57 -6.99 -6.39 -1.63
CA ARG A 57 -8.07 -7.37 -1.67
C ARG A 57 -7.50 -8.76 -1.79
N GLU A 58 -7.80 -9.62 -0.82
CA GLU A 58 -7.43 -11.04 -0.86
C GLU A 58 -5.92 -11.27 -1.08
N LEU A 59 -5.08 -10.34 -0.60
CA LEU A 59 -3.63 -10.43 -0.69
C LEU A 59 -3.04 -11.11 0.55
N SER A 60 -2.09 -12.01 0.33
CA SER A 60 -1.24 -12.55 1.40
C SER A 60 0.09 -11.79 1.41
N ILE A 61 0.17 -10.76 2.25
CA ILE A 61 1.41 -9.98 2.42
C ILE A 61 2.32 -10.71 3.42
N HIS A 62 3.52 -11.08 2.97
CA HIS A 62 4.51 -11.75 3.80
C HIS A 62 5.39 -10.75 4.56
N HIS A 63 5.97 -9.80 3.84
CA HIS A 63 6.89 -8.79 4.39
C HIS A 63 6.73 -7.48 3.63
N ILE A 64 7.08 -6.38 4.29
CA ILE A 64 7.17 -5.05 3.67
C ILE A 64 8.50 -4.44 4.10
N PHE A 65 9.25 -3.95 3.12
CA PHE A 65 10.54 -3.28 3.34
C PHE A 65 10.44 -1.82 2.89
N LEU A 66 11.05 -0.93 3.68
CA LEU A 66 11.21 0.48 3.35
C LEU A 66 12.67 0.71 2.95
N ASN A 67 12.88 1.33 1.77
CA ASN A 67 14.21 1.56 1.18
C ASN A 67 15.04 0.27 1.09
N ASP A 68 14.40 -0.83 0.70
CA ASP A 68 14.97 -2.17 0.45
C ASP A 68 15.62 -2.90 1.64
N ASP A 69 15.91 -2.21 2.75
CA ASP A 69 16.67 -2.80 3.86
C ASP A 69 15.88 -2.87 5.17
N LYS A 70 14.87 -2.03 5.37
CA LYS A 70 14.19 -1.88 6.66
C LYS A 70 12.82 -2.53 6.65
N GLU A 71 12.70 -3.70 7.27
CA GLU A 71 11.40 -4.33 7.49
C GLU A 71 10.51 -3.45 8.39
N VAL A 72 9.26 -3.27 7.97
CA VAL A 72 8.27 -2.45 8.67
C VAL A 72 7.04 -3.26 9.05
N GLN A 73 6.40 -2.84 10.14
CA GLN A 73 5.17 -3.47 10.61
C GLN A 73 3.98 -3.00 9.78
N PHE A 74 3.05 -3.91 9.50
CA PHE A 74 1.81 -3.60 8.83
C PHE A 74 0.63 -4.31 9.48
N VAL A 75 -0.56 -3.76 9.25
CA VAL A 75 -1.84 -4.33 9.68
C VAL A 75 -2.80 -4.31 8.50
N MET A 76 -3.56 -5.39 8.31
CA MET A 76 -4.64 -5.48 7.33
C MET A 76 -5.99 -5.40 8.06
N ASN A 77 -6.74 -4.32 7.82
CA ASN A 77 -8.05 -4.12 8.40
C ASN A 77 -9.14 -4.47 7.38
N LYS A 78 -10.04 -5.40 7.72
CA LYS A 78 -11.17 -5.75 6.83
C LYS A 78 -12.18 -4.61 6.76
N ARG A 79 -12.55 -4.24 5.53
CA ARG A 79 -13.50 -3.16 5.22
C ARG A 79 -14.70 -3.65 4.40
N GLY A 80 -15.05 -4.92 4.57
CA GLY A 80 -16.23 -5.53 3.95
C GLY A 80 -16.11 -5.60 2.43
N VAL A 81 -17.13 -5.11 1.72
CA VAL A 81 -17.21 -5.20 0.25
C VAL A 81 -16.12 -4.41 -0.47
N LEU A 82 -15.46 -3.48 0.21
CA LEU A 82 -14.39 -2.66 -0.36
C LEU A 82 -13.02 -3.34 -0.28
N GLY A 83 -12.89 -4.44 0.48
CA GLY A 83 -11.64 -5.21 0.61
C GLY A 83 -10.98 -4.98 1.96
N GLU A 84 -9.66 -4.89 1.97
CA GLU A 84 -8.83 -4.65 3.14
C GLU A 84 -8.02 -3.36 3.01
N GLU A 85 -7.93 -2.63 4.12
CA GLU A 85 -7.04 -1.48 4.27
C GLU A 85 -5.69 -1.98 4.81
N LEU A 86 -4.64 -1.83 4.01
CA LEU A 86 -3.27 -2.15 4.39
C LEU A 86 -2.60 -0.91 5.00
N VAL A 87 -2.39 -0.93 6.31
CA VAL A 87 -1.75 0.16 7.06
C VAL A 87 -0.31 -0.22 7.35
N ILE A 88 0.64 0.50 6.76
CA ILE A 88 2.08 0.29 6.90
C ILE A 88 2.63 1.36 7.83
N THR A 89 3.30 0.93 8.91
CA THR A 89 3.91 1.84 9.89
C THR A 89 5.30 2.22 9.44
N ILE A 90 5.52 3.49 9.14
CA ILE A 90 6.82 4.02 8.71
C ILE A 90 7.38 4.99 9.76
N PRO A 91 8.72 5.18 9.82
CA PRO A 91 9.29 6.31 10.54
C PRO A 91 8.68 7.62 10.02
N SER A 92 8.66 8.67 10.85
CA SER A 92 8.17 9.98 10.41
C SER A 92 8.98 10.45 9.19
N LEU A 93 8.33 10.49 8.04
CA LEU A 93 8.88 11.05 6.80
C LEU A 93 8.26 12.43 6.56
N ASN A 94 9.07 13.35 6.05
CA ASN A 94 8.67 14.73 5.72
C ASN A 94 8.87 14.99 4.24
#